data_AF-A0A9X0F7T9-F1
#
_entry.id   AF-A0A9X0F7T9-F1
#
_cell.length_a   1.000
_cell.length_b   1.000
_cell.length_c   1.000
_cell.angle_alpha   90.00
_cell.angle_beta   90.00
_cell.angle_gamma   90.00
#
_symmetry.space_group_name_H-M   'P 1'
#
loop_
_entity.id
_entity.type
_entity.pdbx_description
1 polymer ?
#
loop_
_entity_poly.entity_id
_entity_poly.type
_entity_poly.pdbx_seq_one_letter_code
_entity_poly.pdbx_strand_id
1 'polypeptide(L)'
;MVIYDLAIIQNLFGPSKKVLNGLPNAVTIEEIEENVLYDVQTYKEKISRFEEVCFNWELKRASIVLNKRFSSYNSSVRVLLDAGFSLYAAKIEVCRELNNVEGPERQYTYRSIAEGTLSEKEFKYIWEQCMSGSGNQTSILTIDEHFYSVQTELGTGWEKSCIVFYDKTEPIGMSIPHIETGTESEGRLFYFGVMPYYRGKGIASRLHLQSLHMLKEMGATYYIGSTHTSNEKMQRIFWRNYCSVKTETELYYKIFKVD
;
A
#
# COMPACT_ATOMS: atom_id res chain seq x y z
N MET A 1 -23.06 13.17 -21.81
CA MET A 1 -21.70 12.89 -21.32
C MET A 1 -21.68 13.28 -19.85
N VAL A 2 -21.50 12.31 -18.96
CA VAL A 2 -21.37 12.59 -17.52
C VAL A 2 -20.10 13.42 -17.33
N ILE A 3 -20.23 14.59 -16.67
CA ILE A 3 -19.09 15.43 -16.30
C ILE A 3 -18.75 15.09 -14.86
N TYR A 4 -17.54 14.57 -14.65
CA TYR A 4 -17.03 14.28 -13.33
C TYR A 4 -16.32 15.52 -12.77
N ASP A 5 -16.73 15.96 -11.59
CA ASP A 5 -16.05 17.02 -10.84
C ASP A 5 -15.76 16.54 -9.42
N LEU A 6 -14.54 16.01 -9.22
CA LEU A 6 -14.09 15.48 -7.93
C LEU A 6 -14.10 16.54 -6.81
N ALA A 7 -14.10 17.84 -7.15
CA ALA A 7 -14.20 18.91 -6.15
C ALA A 7 -15.54 18.85 -5.39
N ILE A 8 -16.63 18.38 -6.04
CA ILE A 8 -17.92 18.19 -5.38
C ILE A 8 -17.79 17.22 -4.20
N ILE A 9 -17.10 16.10 -4.42
CA ILE A 9 -16.90 15.06 -3.40
C ILE A 9 -15.89 15.54 -2.35
N GLN A 10 -14.81 16.20 -2.76
CA GLN A 10 -13.81 16.73 -1.83
C GLN A 10 -14.43 17.77 -0.87
N ASN A 11 -15.29 18.66 -1.37
CA ASN A 11 -15.99 19.66 -0.56
C ASN A 11 -16.99 19.04 0.41
N LEU A 12 -17.62 17.92 0.04
CA LEU A 12 -18.55 17.19 0.91
C LEU A 12 -17.84 16.66 2.17
N PHE A 13 -16.63 16.11 2.01
CA PHE A 13 -15.91 15.46 3.10
C PHE A 13 -14.93 16.37 3.84
N GLY A 14 -14.48 17.45 3.21
CA GLY A 14 -13.54 18.40 3.80
C GLY A 14 -12.09 17.89 3.83
N PRO A 15 -11.16 18.64 4.44
CA PRO A 15 -9.72 18.41 4.32
C PRO A 15 -9.21 17.16 5.05
N SER A 16 -9.91 16.69 6.10
CA SER A 16 -9.55 15.47 6.85
C SER A 16 -9.61 14.17 6.02
N LYS A 17 -10.13 14.26 4.79
CA LYS A 17 -10.36 13.14 3.88
C LYS A 17 -9.80 13.47 2.50
N LYS A 18 -9.13 12.49 1.90
CA LYS A 18 -8.58 12.57 0.55
C LYS A 18 -9.48 11.81 -0.43
N VAL A 19 -9.79 12.43 -1.57
CA VAL A 19 -10.48 11.75 -2.67
C VAL A 19 -9.45 11.08 -3.59
N LEU A 20 -9.56 9.78 -3.77
CA LEU A 20 -8.76 9.01 -4.73
C LEU A 20 -9.56 8.82 -6.02
N ASN A 21 -8.96 9.24 -7.14
CA ASN A 21 -9.59 9.18 -8.46
C ASN A 21 -9.52 7.75 -9.03
N GLY A 22 -10.66 7.07 -9.14
CA GLY A 22 -10.82 5.78 -9.82
C GLY A 22 -11.78 5.85 -11.01
N LEU A 23 -12.04 7.05 -11.52
CA LEU A 23 -13.01 7.30 -12.59
C LEU A 23 -12.60 6.59 -13.89
N PRO A 24 -13.58 6.20 -14.74
CA PRO A 24 -15.02 6.37 -14.58
C PRO A 24 -15.69 5.27 -13.73
N ASN A 25 -14.92 4.35 -13.13
CA ASN A 25 -15.50 3.17 -12.50
C ASN A 25 -15.80 3.36 -11.01
N ALA A 26 -14.99 4.17 -10.31
CA ALA A 26 -15.10 4.30 -8.86
C ALA A 26 -14.57 5.62 -8.32
N VAL A 27 -14.97 5.94 -7.10
CA VAL A 27 -14.32 6.95 -6.26
C VAL A 27 -14.07 6.34 -4.87
N THR A 28 -12.91 6.63 -4.29
CA THR A 28 -12.57 6.22 -2.91
C THR A 28 -12.32 7.44 -2.04
N ILE A 29 -12.85 7.44 -0.83
CA ILE A 29 -12.58 8.46 0.20
C ILE A 29 -11.68 7.85 1.26
N GLU A 30 -10.55 8.48 1.54
CA GLU A 30 -9.59 8.00 2.54
C GLU A 30 -9.46 8.97 3.70
N GLU A 31 -9.61 8.47 4.92
CA GLU A 31 -9.36 9.27 6.12
C GLU A 31 -7.86 9.44 6.37
N ILE A 32 -7.38 10.67 6.23
CA ILE A 32 -5.96 11.01 6.41
C ILE A 32 -5.69 11.63 7.79
N GLU A 33 -6.69 12.33 8.36
CA GLU A 33 -6.59 13.02 9.64
C GLU A 33 -7.87 12.84 10.48
N GLU A 34 -7.74 13.00 11.81
CA GLU A 34 -8.88 12.93 12.71
C GLU A 34 -9.77 14.16 12.56
N ASN A 35 -11.06 13.94 12.29
CA ASN A 35 -12.03 15.02 12.28
C ASN A 35 -12.54 15.27 13.71
N VAL A 36 -11.95 16.26 14.39
CA VAL A 36 -12.35 16.67 15.75
C VAL A 36 -13.79 17.21 15.83
N LEU A 37 -14.38 17.62 14.69
CA LEU A 37 -15.77 18.08 14.57
C LEU A 37 -16.67 16.98 14.00
N TYR A 38 -16.30 15.71 14.17
CA TYR A 38 -17.13 14.60 13.71
C TYR A 38 -18.48 14.60 14.42
N ASP A 39 -19.54 14.54 13.62
CA ASP A 39 -20.91 14.30 14.07
C ASP A 39 -21.51 13.18 13.21
N VAL A 40 -22.17 12.22 13.86
CA VAL A 40 -22.67 11.02 13.21
C VAL A 40 -23.81 11.33 12.23
N GLN A 41 -24.67 12.31 12.56
CA GLN A 41 -25.81 12.68 11.73
C GLN A 41 -25.33 13.40 10.47
N THR A 42 -24.40 14.35 10.62
CA THR A 42 -23.72 15.02 9.51
C THR A 42 -22.97 14.02 8.63
N TYR A 43 -22.30 13.03 9.22
CA TYR A 43 -21.61 11.99 8.45
C TYR A 43 -22.59 11.14 7.64
N LYS A 44 -23.73 10.74 8.23
CA LYS A 44 -24.80 10.02 7.53
C LYS A 44 -25.33 10.80 6.32
N GLU A 45 -25.57 12.09 6.47
CA GLU A 45 -25.98 12.98 5.37
C GLU A 45 -24.92 13.05 4.26
N LYS A 46 -23.64 13.13 4.64
CA LYS A 46 -22.51 13.07 3.69
C LYS A 46 -22.47 11.75 2.94
N ILE A 47 -22.69 10.60 3.61
CA ILE A 47 -22.75 9.30 2.93
C ILE A 47 -23.90 9.25 1.94
N SER A 48 -25.12 9.65 2.33
CA SER A 48 -26.26 9.69 1.41
C SER A 48 -26.00 10.56 0.18
N ARG A 49 -25.40 11.75 0.37
CA ARG A 49 -25.06 12.65 -0.74
C ARG A 49 -23.95 12.09 -1.62
N PHE A 50 -22.98 11.40 -1.03
CA PHE A 50 -21.91 10.73 -1.79
C PHE A 50 -22.48 9.63 -2.68
N GLU A 51 -23.41 8.81 -2.16
CA GLU A 51 -24.07 7.78 -2.95
C GLU A 51 -24.89 8.36 -4.11
N GLU A 52 -25.60 9.46 -3.88
CA GLU A 52 -26.35 10.17 -4.93
C GLU A 52 -25.41 10.67 -6.04
N VAL A 53 -24.25 11.25 -5.68
CA VAL A 53 -23.25 11.66 -6.66
C VAL A 53 -22.73 10.46 -7.44
N CYS A 54 -22.35 9.37 -6.78
CA CYS A 54 -21.85 8.17 -7.45
C CYS A 54 -22.90 7.55 -8.40
N PHE A 55 -24.17 7.52 -7.99
CA PHE A 55 -25.27 7.03 -8.81
C PHE A 55 -25.49 7.91 -10.05
N ASN A 56 -25.55 9.23 -9.88
CA ASN A 56 -25.72 10.18 -10.99
C ASN A 56 -24.53 10.19 -11.96
N TRP A 57 -23.36 9.78 -11.48
CA TRP A 57 -22.16 9.62 -12.28
C TRP A 57 -22.03 8.23 -12.91
N GLU A 58 -23.02 7.35 -12.73
CA GLU A 58 -23.04 5.98 -13.26
C GLU A 58 -21.80 5.17 -12.83
N LEU A 59 -21.25 5.46 -11.64
CA LEU A 59 -20.09 4.74 -11.14
C LEU A 59 -20.48 3.31 -10.74
N LYS A 60 -19.58 2.35 -10.99
CA LYS A 60 -19.80 0.95 -10.60
C LYS A 60 -19.60 0.72 -9.10
N ARG A 61 -18.79 1.57 -8.44
CA ARG A 61 -18.42 1.39 -7.03
C ARG A 61 -18.12 2.69 -6.30
N ALA A 62 -18.56 2.78 -5.05
CA ALA A 62 -18.09 3.75 -4.07
C ALA A 62 -17.30 3.03 -2.98
N SER A 63 -16.22 3.63 -2.49
CA SER A 63 -15.46 3.07 -1.38
C SER A 63 -15.02 4.12 -0.37
N ILE A 64 -14.85 3.70 0.89
CA ILE A 64 -14.39 4.53 2.01
C ILE A 64 -13.36 3.75 2.82
N VAL A 65 -12.17 4.33 3.01
CA VAL A 65 -11.12 3.81 3.89
C VAL A 65 -11.25 4.52 5.24
N LEU A 66 -11.61 3.76 6.26
CA LEU A 66 -11.67 4.22 7.65
C LEU A 66 -10.37 3.88 8.37
N ASN A 67 -9.96 4.76 9.29
CA ASN A 67 -8.76 4.56 10.10
C ASN A 67 -9.16 4.24 11.55
N LYS A 68 -8.80 3.06 12.04
CA LYS A 68 -9.21 2.55 13.37
C LYS A 68 -8.73 3.39 14.54
N ARG A 69 -7.68 4.21 14.35
CA ARG A 69 -7.17 5.08 15.41
C ARG A 69 -8.10 6.25 15.72
N PHE A 70 -8.98 6.64 14.79
CA PHE A 70 -9.84 7.79 14.96
C PHE A 70 -11.05 7.45 15.82
N SER A 71 -11.42 8.37 16.72
CA SER A 71 -12.56 8.21 17.62
C SER A 71 -13.88 7.98 16.89
N SER A 72 -14.01 8.49 15.65
CA SER A 72 -15.17 8.32 14.77
C SER A 72 -15.31 6.92 14.17
N TYR A 73 -14.31 6.04 14.30
CA TYR A 73 -14.26 4.77 13.57
C TYR A 73 -15.54 3.93 13.76
N ASN A 74 -15.91 3.62 15.01
CA ASN A 74 -17.03 2.73 15.29
C ASN A 74 -18.38 3.30 14.81
N SER A 75 -18.59 4.60 14.93
CA SER A 75 -19.82 5.26 14.45
C SER A 75 -19.85 5.32 12.92
N SER A 76 -18.71 5.61 12.27
CA SER A 76 -18.61 5.60 10.80
C SER A 76 -18.87 4.22 10.22
N VAL A 77 -18.32 3.15 10.81
CA VAL A 77 -18.60 1.76 10.39
C VAL A 77 -20.11 1.49 10.41
N ARG A 78 -20.82 1.83 11.50
CA ARG A 78 -22.28 1.63 11.59
C ARG A 78 -23.02 2.35 10.47
N VAL A 79 -22.69 3.63 10.23
CA VAL A 79 -23.31 4.41 9.15
C VAL A 79 -23.08 3.76 7.78
N LEU A 80 -21.86 3.28 7.51
CA LEU A 80 -21.54 2.62 6.24
C LEU A 80 -22.30 1.31 6.05
N LEU A 81 -22.37 0.47 7.09
CA LEU A 81 -23.11 -0.79 7.06
C LEU A 81 -24.61 -0.55 6.87
N ASP A 82 -25.19 0.42 7.58
CA ASP A 82 -26.61 0.81 7.43
C ASP A 82 -26.91 1.35 6.02
N ALA A 83 -25.94 2.01 5.38
CA ALA A 83 -26.01 2.46 4.00
C ALA A 83 -25.74 1.33 2.97
N GLY A 84 -25.47 0.09 3.41
CA GLY A 84 -25.25 -1.06 2.54
C GLY A 84 -23.83 -1.16 1.95
N PHE A 85 -22.85 -0.46 2.52
CA PHE A 85 -21.44 -0.77 2.26
C PHE A 85 -21.06 -2.07 2.97
N SER A 86 -20.11 -2.81 2.41
CA SER A 86 -19.55 -4.03 2.99
C SER A 86 -18.05 -3.87 3.22
N LEU A 87 -17.51 -4.52 4.25
CA LEU A 87 -16.07 -4.59 4.46
C LEU A 87 -15.42 -5.35 3.29
N TYR A 88 -14.45 -4.74 2.62
CA TYR A 88 -13.70 -5.33 1.52
C TYR A 88 -12.33 -5.82 1.96
N ALA A 89 -11.58 -4.97 2.67
CA ALA A 89 -10.21 -5.26 3.06
C ALA A 89 -9.90 -4.58 4.39
N ALA A 90 -9.07 -5.23 5.19
CA ALA A 90 -8.53 -4.67 6.42
C ALA A 90 -7.01 -4.77 6.36
N LYS A 91 -6.32 -3.65 6.57
CA LYS A 91 -4.86 -3.55 6.51
C LYS A 91 -4.31 -3.09 7.85
N ILE A 92 -3.12 -3.58 8.15
CA ILE A 92 -2.27 -3.03 9.21
C ILE A 92 -1.18 -2.20 8.54
N GLU A 93 -0.99 -0.98 9.04
CA GLU A 93 0.13 -0.11 8.70
C GLU A 93 1.12 -0.10 9.87
N VAL A 94 2.40 -0.27 9.56
CA VAL A 94 3.48 -0.29 10.54
C VAL A 94 4.46 0.84 10.25
N CYS A 95 5.15 1.29 11.30
CA CYS A 95 6.22 2.26 11.24
C CYS A 95 7.50 1.69 11.85
N ARG A 96 8.66 2.07 11.32
CA ARG A 96 9.97 1.80 11.92
C ARG A 96 10.92 2.97 11.73
N GLU A 97 11.38 3.56 12.82
CA GLU A 97 12.52 4.50 12.79
C GLU A 97 13.78 3.79 12.26
N LEU A 98 14.48 4.43 11.33
CA LEU A 98 15.64 3.87 10.63
C LEU A 98 16.99 4.34 11.21
N ASN A 99 17.00 5.38 12.05
CA ASN A 99 18.21 5.91 12.68
C ASN A 99 19.04 4.81 13.39
N ASN A 100 18.34 3.90 14.07
CA ASN A 100 18.91 2.79 14.84
C ASN A 100 18.87 1.44 14.09
N VAL A 101 18.57 1.44 12.78
CA VAL A 101 18.69 0.21 11.97
C VAL A 101 20.15 0.05 11.61
N GLU A 102 20.74 -1.00 12.16
CA GLU A 102 22.05 -1.51 11.75
C GLU A 102 21.86 -2.53 10.62
N GLY A 103 22.85 -2.64 9.74
CA GLY A 103 22.83 -3.64 8.67
C GLY A 103 22.78 -5.07 9.27
N PRO A 104 22.18 -6.05 8.57
CA PRO A 104 22.14 -7.41 9.09
C PRO A 104 23.55 -7.99 9.22
N GLU A 105 23.82 -8.78 10.26
CA GLU A 105 25.11 -9.47 10.47
C GLU A 105 25.56 -10.28 9.24
N ARG A 106 24.59 -10.87 8.53
CA ARG A 106 24.79 -11.50 7.22
C ARG A 106 24.01 -10.73 6.18
N GLN A 107 24.74 -9.99 5.35
CA GLN A 107 24.19 -9.34 4.16
C GLN A 107 24.23 -10.30 2.97
N TYR A 108 23.13 -10.36 2.23
CA TYR A 108 23.10 -11.01 0.94
C TYR A 108 23.65 -10.04 -0.11
N THR A 109 24.33 -10.56 -1.13
CA THR A 109 24.69 -9.73 -2.27
C THR A 109 23.43 -9.33 -3.01
N TYR A 110 23.46 -8.18 -3.68
CA TYR A 110 22.34 -7.73 -4.48
C TYR A 110 22.81 -7.20 -5.82
N ARG A 111 21.87 -7.13 -6.76
CA ARG A 111 22.05 -6.52 -8.08
C ARG A 111 20.90 -5.56 -8.33
N SER A 112 21.18 -4.51 -9.09
CA SER A 112 20.20 -3.55 -9.55
C SER A 112 20.18 -3.45 -11.07
N ILE A 113 19.06 -2.96 -11.63
CA ILE A 113 18.98 -2.68 -13.06
C ILE A 113 19.95 -1.54 -13.43
N ALA A 114 20.10 -0.54 -12.55
CA ALA A 114 20.96 0.61 -12.78
C ALA A 114 22.45 0.25 -12.97
N GLU A 115 22.93 -0.82 -12.35
CA GLU A 115 24.31 -1.30 -12.49
C GLU A 115 24.56 -2.10 -13.78
N GLY A 116 23.52 -2.40 -14.56
CA GLY A 116 23.61 -3.25 -15.76
C GLY A 116 23.90 -4.73 -15.46
N THR A 117 23.93 -5.12 -14.18
CA THR A 117 24.17 -6.50 -13.73
C THR A 117 22.89 -7.34 -13.67
N LEU A 118 21.73 -6.70 -13.89
CA LEU A 118 20.40 -7.29 -13.91
C LEU A 118 19.58 -6.68 -15.06
N SER A 119 19.02 -7.52 -15.93
CA SER A 119 18.13 -7.05 -16.99
C SER A 119 16.69 -6.85 -16.49
N GLU A 120 15.92 -5.94 -17.11
CA GLU A 120 14.50 -5.77 -16.79
C GLU A 120 13.70 -7.07 -16.93
N LYS A 121 14.02 -7.87 -17.96
CA LYS A 121 13.37 -9.17 -18.20
C LYS A 121 13.61 -10.13 -17.04
N GLU A 122 14.86 -10.21 -16.56
CA GLU A 122 15.21 -11.04 -15.41
C GLU A 122 14.53 -10.55 -14.12
N PHE A 123 14.55 -9.24 -13.88
CA PHE A 123 13.88 -8.63 -12.73
C PHE A 123 12.38 -8.94 -12.71
N LYS A 124 11.67 -8.72 -13.83
CA LYS A 124 10.23 -9.01 -13.96
C LYS A 124 9.93 -10.49 -13.73
N TYR A 125 10.74 -11.39 -14.29
CA TYR A 125 10.58 -12.82 -14.05
C TYR A 125 10.69 -13.17 -12.57
N ILE A 126 11.73 -12.67 -11.87
CA ILE A 126 11.93 -12.91 -10.44
C ILE A 126 10.79 -12.33 -9.61
N TRP A 127 10.27 -11.16 -10.00
CA TRP A 127 9.13 -10.54 -9.35
C TRP A 127 7.87 -11.38 -9.46
N GLU A 128 7.56 -11.86 -10.66
CA GLU A 128 6.43 -12.75 -10.90
C GLU A 128 6.54 -14.04 -10.06
N GLN A 129 7.75 -14.62 -9.96
CA GLN A 129 8.00 -15.78 -9.08
C GLN A 129 7.78 -15.44 -7.60
N CYS A 130 8.22 -14.26 -7.14
CA CYS A 130 8.01 -13.80 -5.78
C CYS A 130 6.53 -13.58 -5.46
N MET A 131 5.71 -13.17 -6.43
CA MET A 131 4.26 -12.98 -6.27
C MET A 131 3.51 -14.32 -6.23
N SER A 132 3.96 -15.31 -6.99
CA SER A 132 3.31 -16.63 -7.09
C SER A 132 3.15 -17.31 -5.72
N GLY A 133 1.91 -17.61 -5.34
CA GLY A 133 1.57 -18.23 -4.05
C GLY A 133 1.98 -17.40 -2.82
N SER A 134 2.19 -16.08 -2.99
CA SER A 134 2.46 -15.17 -1.87
C SER A 134 1.23 -15.01 -0.98
N GLY A 135 1.43 -14.46 0.23
CA GLY A 135 0.32 -14.12 1.13
C GLY A 135 -0.40 -12.83 0.77
N ASN A 136 0.03 -12.15 -0.31
CA ASN A 136 -0.65 -10.98 -0.83
C ASN A 136 -1.89 -11.42 -1.61
N GLN A 137 -2.88 -10.54 -1.69
CA GLN A 137 -4.02 -10.76 -2.59
C GLN A 137 -3.51 -10.86 -4.03
N THR A 138 -4.06 -11.80 -4.80
CA THR A 138 -3.72 -11.97 -6.22
C THR A 138 -3.95 -10.64 -6.94
N SER A 139 -2.90 -10.16 -7.60
CA SER A 139 -2.97 -8.96 -8.43
C SER A 139 -3.86 -9.20 -9.64
N ILE A 140 -4.63 -8.18 -10.03
CA ILE A 140 -5.32 -8.12 -11.33
C ILE A 140 -4.43 -7.56 -12.44
N LEU A 141 -3.34 -6.87 -12.07
CA LEU A 141 -2.34 -6.33 -12.99
C LEU A 141 -1.33 -7.41 -13.39
N THR A 142 -0.91 -7.34 -14.65
CA THR A 142 0.23 -8.07 -15.23
C THR A 142 1.56 -7.56 -14.67
N ILE A 143 2.64 -8.33 -14.86
CA ILE A 143 3.96 -7.91 -14.40
C ILE A 143 4.48 -6.66 -15.13
N ASP A 144 4.11 -6.48 -16.41
CA ASP A 144 4.47 -5.28 -17.17
C ASP A 144 3.73 -4.04 -16.67
N GLU A 145 2.48 -4.16 -16.26
CA GLU A 145 1.72 -3.06 -15.65
C GLU A 145 2.29 -2.68 -14.28
N HIS A 146 2.65 -3.66 -13.43
CA HIS A 146 3.34 -3.39 -12.17
C HIS A 146 4.67 -2.69 -12.39
N PHE A 147 5.44 -3.16 -13.37
CA PHE A 147 6.73 -2.57 -13.70
C PHE A 147 6.57 -1.14 -14.22
N TYR A 148 5.58 -0.89 -15.06
CA TYR A 148 5.24 0.46 -15.52
C TYR A 148 4.85 1.38 -14.35
N SER A 149 4.05 0.90 -13.39
CA SER A 149 3.74 1.67 -12.17
C SER A 149 5.00 2.05 -11.38
N VAL A 150 5.98 1.17 -11.28
CA VAL A 150 7.27 1.50 -10.65
C VAL A 150 7.97 2.63 -11.42
N GLN A 151 8.04 2.54 -12.75
CA GLN A 151 8.68 3.55 -13.59
C GLN A 151 8.02 4.93 -13.45
N THR A 152 6.69 4.97 -13.41
CA THR A 152 5.94 6.23 -13.33
C THR A 152 5.90 6.82 -11.93
N GLU A 153 5.75 5.99 -10.89
CA GLU A 153 5.64 6.47 -9.50
C GLU A 153 6.99 6.90 -8.92
N LEU A 154 8.07 6.17 -9.21
CA LEU A 154 9.41 6.49 -8.72
C LEU A 154 10.13 7.51 -9.61
N GLY A 155 9.73 7.62 -10.89
CA GLY A 155 10.30 8.57 -11.83
C GLY A 155 11.77 8.31 -12.15
N THR A 156 12.55 9.38 -12.33
CA THR A 156 13.96 9.27 -12.73
C THR A 156 14.79 8.49 -11.71
N GLY A 157 15.49 7.44 -12.16
CA GLY A 157 16.34 6.62 -11.31
C GLY A 157 15.64 5.43 -10.64
N TRP A 158 14.40 5.11 -11.05
CA TRP A 158 13.66 3.92 -10.63
C TRP A 158 14.49 2.63 -10.74
N GLU A 159 15.41 2.55 -11.72
CA GLU A 159 16.28 1.39 -11.97
C GLU A 159 17.16 1.03 -10.77
N LYS A 160 17.53 2.03 -9.95
CA LYS A 160 18.33 1.84 -8.73
C LYS A 160 17.52 1.16 -7.63
N SER A 161 16.21 1.32 -7.65
CA SER A 161 15.29 0.74 -6.68
C SER A 161 14.95 -0.71 -7.03
N CYS A 162 15.21 -1.17 -8.26
CA CYS A 162 14.95 -2.55 -8.67
C CYS A 162 16.02 -3.52 -8.14
N ILE A 163 15.89 -3.95 -6.87
CA ILE A 163 16.87 -4.78 -6.18
C ILE A 163 16.48 -6.26 -6.17
N VAL A 164 17.40 -7.13 -6.60
CA VAL A 164 17.31 -8.58 -6.40
C VAL A 164 18.44 -9.03 -5.49
N PHE A 165 18.09 -9.79 -4.45
CA PHE A 165 19.03 -10.37 -3.50
C PHE A 165 19.44 -11.78 -3.93
N TYR A 166 20.71 -12.13 -3.71
CA TYR A 166 21.30 -13.40 -4.06
C TYR A 166 22.00 -14.04 -2.85
N ASP A 167 21.87 -15.37 -2.72
CA ASP A 167 22.79 -16.18 -1.93
C ASP A 167 23.77 -16.82 -2.91
N LYS A 168 24.99 -16.29 -2.96
CA LYS A 168 25.98 -16.56 -4.01
C LYS A 168 25.46 -16.15 -5.39
N THR A 169 24.96 -17.10 -6.19
CA THR A 169 24.48 -16.89 -7.55
C THR A 169 22.97 -17.14 -7.69
N GLU A 170 22.31 -17.62 -6.64
CA GLU A 170 20.89 -17.96 -6.68
C GLU A 170 20.04 -16.79 -6.18
N PRO A 171 19.03 -16.34 -6.95
CA PRO A 171 18.12 -15.31 -6.49
C PRO A 171 17.29 -15.85 -5.33
N ILE A 172 17.20 -15.09 -4.25
CA ILE A 172 16.48 -15.49 -3.04
C ILE A 172 15.25 -14.63 -2.77
N GLY A 173 15.21 -13.43 -3.32
CA GLY A 173 14.10 -12.50 -3.18
C GLY A 173 14.43 -11.17 -3.81
N MET A 174 13.53 -10.21 -3.62
CA MET A 174 13.65 -8.88 -4.19
C MET A 174 13.01 -7.84 -3.30
N SER A 175 13.37 -6.59 -3.53
CA SER A 175 12.75 -5.44 -2.92
C SER A 175 12.80 -4.26 -3.86
N ILE A 176 11.82 -3.37 -3.73
CA ILE A 176 11.78 -2.10 -4.44
C ILE A 176 11.73 -0.97 -3.40
N PRO A 177 12.86 -0.63 -2.75
CA PRO A 177 12.92 0.46 -1.79
C PRO A 177 12.89 1.82 -2.49
N HIS A 178 12.11 2.76 -1.97
CA HIS A 178 12.04 4.14 -2.47
C HIS A 178 11.74 5.15 -1.36
N ILE A 179 12.04 6.43 -1.60
CA ILE A 179 11.54 7.53 -0.78
C ILE A 179 10.17 7.93 -1.33
N GLU A 180 9.16 8.02 -0.46
CA GLU A 180 7.78 8.30 -0.86
C GLU A 180 7.67 9.69 -1.48
N THR A 181 7.05 9.75 -2.67
CA THR A 181 6.87 10.98 -3.43
C THR A 181 6.09 12.02 -2.64
N GLY A 182 6.63 13.23 -2.54
CA GLY A 182 6.05 14.32 -1.73
C GLY A 182 6.49 14.31 -0.26
N THR A 183 7.40 13.42 0.12
CA THR A 183 8.08 13.42 1.42
C THR A 183 9.58 13.60 1.25
N GLU A 184 10.26 14.05 2.30
CA GLU A 184 11.73 14.18 2.28
C GLU A 184 12.45 12.95 2.85
N SER A 185 11.78 12.14 3.67
CA SER A 185 12.46 11.10 4.45
C SER A 185 11.60 9.88 4.80
N GLU A 186 10.40 9.75 4.23
CA GLU A 186 9.59 8.54 4.39
C GLU A 186 10.08 7.46 3.43
N GLY A 187 10.64 6.38 3.96
CA GLY A 187 11.01 5.20 3.19
C GLY A 187 9.82 4.25 3.02
N ARG A 188 9.65 3.70 1.82
CA ARG A 188 8.67 2.66 1.52
C ARG A 188 9.29 1.55 0.69
N LEU A 189 8.67 0.38 0.76
CA LEU A 189 8.95 -0.71 -0.17
C LEU A 189 7.75 -0.83 -1.09
N PHE A 190 7.88 -0.40 -2.35
CA PHE A 190 6.83 -0.56 -3.36
C PHE A 190 6.41 -2.03 -3.46
N TYR A 191 7.41 -2.92 -3.48
CA TYR A 191 7.22 -4.35 -3.33
C TYR A 191 8.35 -4.98 -2.54
N PHE A 192 8.01 -6.06 -1.84
CA PHE A 192 8.95 -6.93 -1.13
C PHE A 192 8.49 -8.38 -1.29
N GLY A 193 9.40 -9.27 -1.65
CA GLY A 193 9.07 -10.67 -1.89
C GLY A 193 10.26 -11.60 -1.76
N VAL A 194 9.96 -12.88 -1.52
CA VAL A 194 10.93 -13.96 -1.41
C VAL A 194 10.53 -15.08 -2.35
N MET A 195 11.52 -15.68 -2.99
CA MET A 195 11.33 -16.81 -3.89
C MET A 195 10.61 -17.96 -3.17
N PRO A 196 9.68 -18.67 -3.83
CA PRO A 196 8.85 -19.70 -3.20
C PRO A 196 9.63 -20.74 -2.39
N TYR A 197 10.74 -21.23 -2.94
CA TYR A 197 11.59 -22.26 -2.34
C TYR A 197 12.40 -21.79 -1.11
N TYR A 198 12.43 -20.48 -0.82
CA TYR A 198 13.06 -19.89 0.35
C TYR A 198 12.08 -19.44 1.45
N ARG A 199 10.78 -19.58 1.21
CA ARG A 199 9.74 -19.27 2.20
C ARG A 199 9.81 -20.24 3.39
N GLY A 200 9.47 -19.75 4.58
CA GLY A 200 9.52 -20.53 5.83
C GLY A 200 10.91 -20.70 6.44
N LYS A 201 11.99 -20.32 5.74
CA LYS A 201 13.39 -20.46 6.20
C LYS A 201 13.95 -19.24 6.94
N GLY A 202 13.09 -18.27 7.31
CA GLY A 202 13.49 -17.02 7.98
C GLY A 202 14.17 -15.97 7.10
N ILE A 203 14.40 -16.26 5.81
CA ILE A 203 15.08 -15.36 4.86
C ILE A 203 14.34 -14.04 4.68
N ALA A 204 13.00 -14.06 4.66
CA ALA A 204 12.20 -12.86 4.47
C ALA A 204 12.45 -11.79 5.55
N SER A 205 12.64 -12.20 6.81
CA SER A 205 12.98 -11.24 7.88
C SER A 205 14.34 -10.58 7.64
N ARG A 206 15.33 -11.34 7.17
CA ARG A 206 16.68 -10.80 6.87
C ARG A 206 16.67 -9.87 5.67
N LEU A 207 15.98 -10.25 4.59
CA LEU A 207 15.86 -9.40 3.40
C LEU A 207 15.10 -8.12 3.70
N HIS A 208 14.01 -8.20 4.47
CA HIS A 208 13.31 -7.01 4.90
C HIS A 208 14.23 -6.08 5.73
N LEU A 209 15.01 -6.62 6.67
CA LEU A 209 15.96 -5.80 7.45
C LEU A 209 17.03 -5.16 6.54
N GLN A 210 17.56 -5.91 5.57
CA GLN A 210 18.50 -5.38 4.59
C GLN A 210 17.87 -4.27 3.74
N SER A 211 16.61 -4.42 3.32
CA SER A 211 15.85 -3.37 2.63
C SER A 211 15.63 -2.13 3.50
N LEU A 212 15.39 -2.28 4.81
CA LEU A 212 15.30 -1.15 5.74
C LEU A 212 16.63 -0.41 5.86
N HIS A 213 17.75 -1.14 5.87
CA HIS A 213 19.07 -0.54 5.84
C HIS A 213 19.32 0.22 4.52
N MET A 214 18.91 -0.33 3.38
CA MET A 214 18.99 0.35 2.10
C MET A 214 18.18 1.66 2.11
N LEU A 215 16.96 1.65 2.66
CA LEU A 215 16.16 2.87 2.82
C LEU A 215 16.90 3.94 3.65
N LYS A 216 17.57 3.53 4.73
CA LYS A 216 18.42 4.43 5.53
C LYS A 216 19.55 5.02 4.69
N GLU A 217 20.23 4.21 3.89
CA GLU A 217 21.30 4.66 2.98
C GLU A 217 20.79 5.61 1.89
N MET A 218 19.51 5.48 1.51
CA MET A 218 18.82 6.41 0.61
C MET A 218 18.41 7.74 1.29
N GLY A 219 18.61 7.87 2.60
CA GLY A 219 18.26 9.07 3.37
C GLY A 219 16.91 9.02 4.08
N ALA A 220 16.21 7.88 4.08
CA ALA A 220 14.98 7.73 4.85
C ALA A 220 15.27 7.75 6.36
N THR A 221 14.44 8.46 7.13
CA THR A 221 14.53 8.51 8.60
C THR A 221 13.59 7.51 9.26
N TYR A 222 12.48 7.17 8.60
CA TYR A 222 11.53 6.16 9.03
C TYR A 222 10.99 5.37 7.83
N TYR A 223 10.51 4.16 8.09
CA TYR A 223 9.85 3.27 7.13
C TYR A 223 8.36 3.16 7.44
N ILE A 224 7.51 3.26 6.40
CA ILE A 224 6.11 2.90 6.46
C ILE A 224 5.86 1.64 5.61
N GLY A 225 5.32 0.61 6.25
CA GLY A 225 4.92 -0.65 5.62
C GLY A 225 3.44 -0.92 5.82
N SER A 226 2.81 -1.67 4.91
CA SER A 226 1.46 -2.17 5.15
C SER A 226 1.26 -3.58 4.61
N THR A 227 0.31 -4.29 5.22
CA THR A 227 -0.12 -5.60 4.72
C THR A 227 -1.56 -5.89 5.12
N HIS A 228 -2.18 -6.89 4.52
CA HIS A 228 -3.52 -7.30 4.92
C HIS A 228 -3.50 -7.92 6.33
N THR A 229 -4.55 -7.71 7.11
CA THR A 229 -4.68 -8.25 8.48
C THR A 229 -4.67 -9.78 8.52
N SER A 230 -5.00 -10.45 7.41
CA SER A 230 -4.86 -11.91 7.27
C SER A 230 -3.46 -12.37 6.83
N ASN A 231 -2.57 -11.47 6.39
CA ASN A 231 -1.21 -11.82 6.01
C ASN A 231 -0.29 -11.89 7.25
N GLU A 232 -0.57 -12.85 8.14
CA GLU A 232 0.20 -13.04 9.37
C GLU A 232 1.69 -13.28 9.11
N LYS A 233 2.05 -13.85 7.95
CA LYS A 233 3.44 -14.11 7.57
C LYS A 233 4.22 -12.79 7.45
N MET A 234 3.63 -11.79 6.79
CA MET A 234 4.25 -10.47 6.67
C MET A 234 4.24 -9.72 8.00
N GLN A 235 3.18 -9.83 8.78
CA GLN A 235 3.14 -9.21 10.11
C GLN A 235 4.23 -9.75 11.04
N ARG A 236 4.49 -11.07 11.01
CA ARG A 236 5.65 -11.67 11.72
C ARG A 236 7.00 -11.12 11.27
N ILE A 237 7.13 -10.72 10.01
CA ILE A 237 8.35 -10.07 9.51
C ILE A 237 8.47 -8.65 10.08
N PHE A 238 7.38 -7.88 10.09
CA PHE A 238 7.34 -6.55 10.69
C PHE A 238 7.78 -6.58 12.17
N TRP A 239 7.18 -7.46 12.98
CA TRP A 239 7.52 -7.52 14.41
C TRP A 239 8.97 -7.98 14.67
N ARG A 240 9.48 -8.93 13.88
CA ARG A 240 10.89 -9.38 13.99
C ARG A 240 11.90 -8.29 13.67
N ASN A 241 11.51 -7.35 12.81
CA ASN A 241 12.32 -6.19 12.46
C ASN A 241 11.89 -4.94 13.22
N TYR A 242 11.22 -5.14 14.37
CA TYR A 242 10.86 -4.11 15.33
C TYR A 242 10.02 -2.97 14.75
N CYS A 243 9.25 -3.24 13.70
CA CYS A 243 8.22 -2.32 13.24
C CYS A 243 7.08 -2.31 14.26
N SER A 244 6.62 -1.12 14.61
CA SER A 244 5.49 -0.91 15.51
C SER A 244 4.22 -0.66 14.70
N VAL A 245 3.08 -1.10 15.19
CA VAL A 245 1.80 -0.80 14.55
C VAL A 245 1.57 0.72 14.62
N LYS A 246 1.38 1.35 13.47
CA LYS A 246 1.03 2.77 13.36
C LYS A 246 -0.48 2.94 13.37
N THR A 247 -1.17 2.14 12.56
CA THR A 247 -2.63 2.08 12.55
C THR A 247 -3.15 0.83 11.86
N GLU A 248 -4.45 0.62 11.94
CA GLU A 248 -5.20 -0.29 11.08
C GLU A 248 -6.20 0.52 10.25
N THR A 249 -6.37 0.14 8.99
CA THR A 249 -7.35 0.75 8.10
C THR A 249 -8.29 -0.31 7.54
N GLU A 250 -9.54 0.07 7.32
CA GLU A 250 -10.55 -0.80 6.73
C GLU A 250 -11.19 -0.11 5.53
N LEU A 251 -11.19 -0.78 4.39
CA LEU A 251 -11.85 -0.35 3.16
C LEU A 251 -13.26 -0.96 3.13
N TYR A 252 -14.26 -0.09 3.18
CA TYR A 252 -15.66 -0.43 2.96
C TYR A 252 -16.05 -0.03 1.54
N TYR A 253 -16.84 -0.84 0.86
CA TYR A 253 -17.27 -0.56 -0.52
C TYR A 253 -18.74 -0.90 -0.73
N LYS A 254 -19.34 -0.22 -1.71
CA LYS A 254 -20.68 -0.49 -2.22
C LYS A 254 -20.62 -0.60 -3.73
N ILE A 255 -21.22 -1.64 -4.29
CA ILE A 255 -21.39 -1.82 -5.73
C ILE A 255 -22.74 -1.19 -6.12
N PHE A 256 -22.73 -0.35 -7.13
CA PHE A 256 -23.96 0.09 -7.78
C PHE A 256 -24.23 -0.85 -8.95
N LYS A 257 -25.45 -1.40 -9.01
CA LYS A 257 -25.88 -2.15 -10.18
C LYS A 257 -26.04 -1.15 -11.32
N VAL A 258 -25.31 -1.38 -12.41
CA VAL A 258 -25.59 -0.73 -13.69
C VAL A 258 -26.43 -1.74 -14.44
N ASP A 259 -27.71 -1.41 -14.66
CA ASP A 259 -28.61 -2.20 -15.50
C ASP A 259 -28.15 -2.18 -16.98
#